data_AF-A0A945TKX1-F1
#
_entry.id   AF-A0A945TKX1-F1
#
_cell.length_a   1.000
_cell.length_b   1.000
_cell.length_c   1.000
_cell.angle_alpha   90.00
_cell.angle_beta   90.00
_cell.angle_gamma   90.00
#
_symmetry.space_group_name_H-M   'P 1'
#
loop_
_entity.id
_entity.type
_entity.pdbx_description
1 polymer ?
#
loop_
_entity_poly.entity_id
_entity_poly.type
_entity_poly.pdbx_seq_one_letter_code
_entity_poly.pdbx_strand_id
1 'polypeptide(L)'
;RLGSYFASRGDTISLAAVTELRLLRNILFKDSVNLYHRAIEIIELNYGVNDLRLLTPLRGLASARMLEITQRRYAEAALLRSLEIVDSNPNSDLTDRTQAMVDLGDFYIIISDERARETYLSAWAILQETPETQQFASSLFGSPVRLYPRNPPFLYLERTPDGVTTGDELFVNLQYDVSPDGHVRNIEIIDKNVPNKGVRLLRQILRASRYRPRIDNGELVSTEALQIRQLFAVLYKKPFPDDKQPDDRQEEEADTPIEELLLLEEKPAEAENEA
;
A
#
# COMPACT_ATOMS: atom_id res chain seq x y z
N ARG A 1 -5.42 12.45 5.32
CA ARG A 1 -4.20 12.10 4.56
C ARG A 1 -2.95 11.88 5.44
N LEU A 2 -2.83 12.54 6.60
CA LEU A 2 -1.62 12.41 7.43
C LEU A 2 -1.42 11.02 8.06
N GLY A 3 -2.48 10.38 8.57
CA GLY A 3 -2.39 9.02 9.14
C GLY A 3 -1.87 7.99 8.13
N SER A 4 -2.45 7.96 6.93
CA SER A 4 -2.03 7.03 5.85
C SER A 4 -0.58 7.19 5.42
N TYR A 5 -0.03 8.41 5.51
CA TYR A 5 1.38 8.68 5.23
C TYR A 5 2.27 7.95 6.23
N PHE A 6 2.01 8.10 7.53
CA PHE A 6 2.79 7.44 8.58
C PHE A 6 2.70 5.92 8.51
N ALA A 7 1.52 5.34 8.32
CA ALA A 7 1.37 3.90 8.15
C ALA A 7 2.13 3.37 6.93
N SER A 8 2.04 4.07 5.79
CA SER A 8 2.76 3.67 4.57
C SER A 8 4.28 3.77 4.75
N ARG A 9 4.77 4.81 5.44
CA ARG A 9 6.19 4.94 5.75
C ARG A 9 6.66 3.83 6.70
N GLY A 10 5.88 3.51 7.72
CA GLY A 10 6.17 2.40 8.64
C GLY A 10 6.24 1.05 7.92
N ASP A 11 5.36 0.80 6.95
CA ASP A 11 5.34 -0.42 6.15
C ASP A 11 6.62 -0.62 5.30
N THR A 12 7.28 0.47 4.88
CA THR A 12 8.56 0.38 4.16
C THR A 12 9.72 -0.13 5.02
N ILE A 13 9.57 -0.11 6.35
CA ILE A 13 10.61 -0.55 7.28
C ILE A 13 10.37 -2.03 7.64
N SER A 14 11.35 -2.87 7.31
CA SER A 14 11.32 -4.30 7.63
C SER A 14 11.22 -4.57 9.13
N LEU A 15 10.44 -5.59 9.51
CA LEU A 15 10.42 -6.12 10.88
C LEU A 15 11.79 -6.67 11.32
N ALA A 16 12.65 -7.06 10.37
CA ALA A 16 13.99 -7.54 10.62
C ALA A 16 15.06 -6.43 10.57
N ALA A 17 14.67 -5.16 10.48
CA ALA A 17 15.62 -4.04 10.50
C ALA A 17 16.35 -3.92 11.85
N VAL A 18 17.41 -3.10 11.87
CA VAL A 18 18.14 -2.74 13.10
C VAL A 18 17.23 -2.02 14.09
N THR A 19 17.62 -2.02 15.37
CA THR A 19 16.78 -1.56 16.50
C THR A 19 16.24 -0.14 16.31
N GLU A 20 17.07 0.79 15.84
CA GLU A 20 16.70 2.19 15.62
C GLU A 20 15.59 2.31 14.57
N LEU A 21 15.71 1.58 13.46
CA LEU A 21 14.71 1.56 12.40
C LEU A 21 13.42 0.87 12.86
N ARG A 22 13.50 -0.21 13.65
CA ARG A 22 12.31 -0.84 14.24
C ARG A 22 11.60 0.08 15.23
N LEU A 23 12.33 0.85 16.02
CA LEU A 23 11.76 1.86 16.91
C LEU A 23 11.02 2.93 16.10
N LEU A 24 11.66 3.45 15.05
CA LEU A 24 11.03 4.40 14.12
C LEU A 24 9.76 3.81 13.50
N ARG A 25 9.80 2.56 13.01
CA ARG A 25 8.61 1.84 12.49
C ARG A 25 7.46 1.86 13.49
N ASN A 26 7.72 1.52 14.75
CA ASN A 26 6.70 1.49 15.79
C ASN A 26 6.14 2.88 16.09
N ILE A 27 6.99 3.91 16.10
CA ILE A 27 6.58 5.32 16.26
C ILE A 27 5.65 5.72 15.11
N LEU A 28 6.01 5.43 13.85
CA LEU A 28 5.21 5.77 12.68
C LEU A 28 3.81 5.11 12.73
N PHE A 29 3.71 3.83 13.09
CA PHE A 29 2.41 3.17 13.26
C PHE A 29 1.59 3.78 14.41
N LYS A 30 2.24 4.07 15.55
CA LYS A 30 1.60 4.73 16.69
C LYS A 30 1.05 6.10 16.29
N ASP A 31 1.82 6.91 15.57
CA ASP A 31 1.39 8.24 15.11
C ASP A 31 0.23 8.15 14.14
N SER A 32 0.28 7.20 13.19
CA SER A 32 -0.83 6.93 12.29
C SER A 32 -2.13 6.61 13.05
N VAL A 33 -2.05 5.67 14.00
CA VAL A 33 -3.19 5.21 14.78
C VAL A 33 -3.77 6.35 15.62
N ASN A 34 -2.92 7.13 16.29
CA ASN A 34 -3.34 8.27 17.10
C ASN A 34 -4.08 9.33 16.26
N LEU A 35 -3.59 9.60 15.04
CA LEU A 35 -4.25 10.53 14.13
C LEU A 35 -5.64 10.06 13.70
N TYR A 36 -5.81 8.76 13.45
CA TYR A 36 -7.13 8.22 13.12
C TYR A 36 -8.08 8.25 14.31
N HIS A 37 -7.62 7.92 15.53
CA HIS A 37 -8.43 8.05 16.73
C HIS A 37 -8.88 9.49 16.97
N ARG A 38 -7.97 10.46 16.83
CA ARG A 38 -8.31 11.89 16.95
C ARG A 38 -9.30 12.34 15.89
N ALA A 39 -9.18 11.85 14.66
CA ALA A 39 -10.14 12.16 13.59
C ALA A 39 -11.53 11.59 13.89
N ILE A 40 -11.60 10.35 14.40
CA ILE A 40 -12.84 9.72 14.85
C ILE A 40 -13.47 10.56 15.97
N GLU A 41 -12.72 10.88 17.02
CA GLU A 41 -13.18 11.67 18.16
C GLU A 41 -13.72 13.04 17.73
N ILE A 42 -13.00 13.76 16.87
CA ILE A 42 -13.46 15.06 16.35
C ILE A 42 -14.79 14.91 15.59
N ILE A 43 -14.93 13.90 14.75
CA ILE A 43 -16.17 13.69 13.99
C ILE A 43 -17.32 13.32 14.93
N GLU A 44 -17.09 12.43 15.89
CA GLU A 44 -18.09 12.03 16.89
C GLU A 44 -18.58 13.25 17.69
N LEU A 45 -17.67 14.11 18.14
CA LEU A 45 -18.00 15.31 18.92
C LEU A 45 -18.81 16.33 18.12
N ASN A 46 -18.58 16.46 16.81
CA ASN A 46 -19.21 17.49 15.99
C ASN A 46 -20.47 17.01 15.24
N TYR A 47 -20.56 15.71 14.96
CA TYR A 47 -21.57 15.15 14.06
C TYR A 47 -22.29 13.92 14.61
N GLY A 48 -21.80 13.34 15.72
CA GLY A 48 -22.40 12.18 16.37
C GLY A 48 -21.72 10.86 16.04
N VAL A 49 -22.02 9.84 16.85
CA VAL A 49 -21.34 8.54 16.84
C VAL A 49 -21.69 7.62 15.66
N ASN A 50 -22.75 7.95 14.92
CA ASN A 50 -23.25 7.18 13.78
C ASN A 50 -23.13 7.94 12.45
N ASP A 51 -22.32 9.00 12.38
CA ASP A 51 -22.19 9.81 11.16
C ASP A 51 -21.31 9.12 10.09
N LEU A 52 -21.75 9.15 8.82
CA LEU A 52 -21.05 8.49 7.70
C LEU A 52 -19.62 9.04 7.45
N ARG A 53 -19.29 10.25 7.93
CA ARG A 53 -17.93 10.77 7.83
C ARG A 53 -16.92 9.91 8.61
N LEU A 54 -17.37 9.10 9.57
CA LEU A 54 -16.54 8.16 10.32
C LEU A 54 -15.98 7.01 9.48
N LEU A 55 -16.61 6.66 8.35
CA LEU A 55 -16.17 5.53 7.52
C LEU A 55 -14.73 5.71 7.02
N THR A 56 -14.38 6.93 6.61
CA THR A 56 -13.03 7.22 6.10
C THR A 56 -11.92 7.00 7.15
N PRO A 57 -11.98 7.61 8.36
CA PRO A 57 -10.96 7.37 9.37
C PRO A 57 -11.03 5.96 9.98
N LEU A 58 -12.18 5.29 10.04
CA LEU A 58 -12.28 3.89 10.48
C LEU A 58 -11.57 2.94 9.51
N ARG A 59 -11.85 3.05 8.20
CA ARG A 59 -11.13 2.30 7.15
C ARG A 59 -9.63 2.60 7.17
N GLY A 60 -9.26 3.85 7.40
CA GLY A 60 -7.87 4.27 7.55
C GLY A 60 -7.17 3.64 8.77
N LEU A 61 -7.84 3.61 9.91
CA LEU A 61 -7.36 2.95 11.13
C LEU A 61 -7.17 1.46 10.90
N ALA A 62 -8.16 0.78 10.31
CA ALA A 62 -8.07 -0.62 9.95
C ALA A 62 -6.89 -0.88 9.01
N SER A 63 -6.75 -0.08 7.95
CA SER A 63 -5.62 -0.17 7.00
C SER A 63 -4.26 -0.01 7.70
N ALA A 64 -4.13 0.94 8.62
CA ALA A 64 -2.89 1.13 9.39
C ALA A 64 -2.56 -0.11 10.24
N ARG A 65 -3.56 -0.71 10.90
CA ARG A 65 -3.40 -1.96 11.66
C ARG A 65 -3.08 -3.15 10.78
N MET A 66 -3.62 -3.21 9.56
CA MET A 66 -3.33 -4.29 8.60
C MET A 66 -1.87 -4.26 8.11
N LEU A 67 -1.33 -3.06 7.88
CA LEU A 67 0.09 -2.84 7.55
C LEU A 67 1.01 -3.11 8.75
N GLU A 68 0.55 -2.84 9.96
CA GLU A 68 1.23 -3.23 11.19
C GLU A 68 1.07 -4.75 11.43
N ILE A 69 1.84 -5.58 10.72
CA ILE A 69 1.71 -7.06 10.69
C ILE A 69 1.43 -7.71 12.06
N THR A 70 2.05 -7.23 13.14
CA THR A 70 1.89 -7.75 14.51
C THR A 70 0.55 -7.37 15.17
N GLN A 71 -0.16 -6.39 14.63
CA GLN A 71 -1.37 -5.78 15.20
C GLN A 71 -2.61 -5.88 14.29
N ARG A 72 -2.56 -6.72 13.25
CA ARG A 72 -3.66 -6.89 12.27
C ARG A 72 -5.01 -7.15 12.93
N ARG A 73 -5.05 -7.96 13.98
CA ARG A 73 -6.28 -8.30 14.72
C ARG A 73 -7.06 -7.06 15.19
N TYR A 74 -6.40 -5.93 15.43
CA TYR A 74 -7.05 -4.70 15.87
C TYR A 74 -7.74 -3.93 14.73
N ALA A 75 -7.58 -4.36 13.47
CA ALA A 75 -8.33 -3.80 12.35
C ALA A 75 -9.82 -4.17 12.40
N GLU A 76 -10.14 -5.37 12.90
CA GLU A 76 -11.51 -5.91 12.89
C GLU A 76 -12.50 -4.99 13.59
N ALA A 77 -12.14 -4.49 14.78
CA ALA A 77 -13.02 -3.60 15.56
C ALA A 77 -13.40 -2.33 14.78
N ALA A 78 -12.47 -1.75 14.02
CA ALA A 78 -12.75 -0.55 13.22
C ALA A 78 -13.62 -0.87 11.99
N LEU A 79 -13.43 -2.03 11.37
CA LEU A 79 -14.22 -2.47 10.22
C LEU A 79 -15.65 -2.88 10.61
N LEU A 80 -15.81 -3.61 11.72
CA LEU A 80 -17.14 -3.93 12.27
C LEU A 80 -17.89 -2.65 12.65
N ARG A 81 -17.21 -1.67 13.24
CA ARG A 81 -17.82 -0.36 13.53
C ARG A 81 -18.22 0.38 12.25
N SER A 82 -17.43 0.27 11.18
CA SER A 82 -17.79 0.83 9.88
C SER A 82 -19.06 0.19 9.33
N LEU A 83 -19.20 -1.14 9.47
CA LEU A 83 -20.40 -1.88 9.04
C LEU A 83 -21.63 -1.50 9.89
N GLU A 84 -21.48 -1.39 11.21
CA GLU A 84 -22.57 -0.98 12.11
C GLU A 84 -23.10 0.42 11.78
N ILE A 85 -22.21 1.36 11.45
CA ILE A 85 -22.60 2.73 11.07
C ILE A 85 -23.41 2.73 9.77
N VAL A 86 -22.99 2.00 8.75
CA VAL A 86 -23.74 1.94 7.49
C VAL A 86 -25.05 1.18 7.64
N ASP A 87 -25.13 0.14 8.48
CA ASP A 87 -26.37 -0.59 8.73
C ASP A 87 -27.41 0.23 9.52
N SER A 88 -26.97 1.17 10.37
CA SER A 88 -27.84 1.95 11.25
C SER A 88 -28.14 3.38 10.78
N ASN A 89 -27.40 3.90 9.79
CA ASN A 89 -27.59 5.26 9.29
C ASN A 89 -28.56 5.30 8.11
N PRO A 90 -29.70 6.02 8.19
CA PRO A 90 -30.69 6.07 7.10
C PRO A 90 -30.21 6.77 5.82
N ASN A 91 -29.08 7.48 5.88
CA ASN A 91 -28.46 8.12 4.71
C ASN A 91 -27.41 7.22 4.03
N SER A 92 -27.13 6.02 4.56
CA SER A 92 -26.26 5.06 3.88
C SER A 92 -26.98 4.46 2.68
N ASP A 93 -26.20 4.06 1.68
CA ASP A 93 -26.72 3.30 0.55
C ASP A 93 -26.17 1.88 0.49
N LEU A 94 -26.65 1.12 -0.49
CA LEU A 94 -26.23 -0.27 -0.72
C LEU A 94 -24.73 -0.36 -1.06
N THR A 95 -24.16 0.67 -1.68
CA THR A 95 -22.74 0.74 -2.05
C THR A 95 -21.88 0.85 -0.80
N ASP A 96 -22.25 1.73 0.13
CA ASP A 96 -21.59 1.92 1.42
C ASP A 96 -21.57 0.63 2.23
N ARG A 97 -22.74 -0.01 2.33
CA ARG A 97 -22.92 -1.30 3.01
C ARG A 97 -22.04 -2.38 2.39
N THR A 98 -22.09 -2.53 1.07
CA THR A 98 -21.31 -3.55 0.37
C THR A 98 -19.82 -3.30 0.52
N GLN A 99 -19.37 -2.05 0.42
CA GLN A 99 -17.95 -1.72 0.58
C GLN A 99 -17.46 -2.05 2.00
N ALA A 100 -18.25 -1.77 3.05
CA ALA A 100 -17.91 -2.16 4.42
C ALA A 100 -17.79 -3.69 4.59
N MET A 101 -18.68 -4.47 3.96
CA MET A 101 -18.59 -5.93 3.95
C MET A 101 -17.35 -6.42 3.19
N VAL A 102 -17.04 -5.82 2.04
CA VAL A 102 -15.84 -6.13 1.25
C VAL A 102 -14.57 -5.87 2.05
N ASP A 103 -14.50 -4.74 2.78
CA ASP A 103 -13.34 -4.41 3.61
C ASP A 103 -13.14 -5.45 4.74
N LEU A 104 -14.23 -5.95 5.35
CA LEU A 104 -14.19 -7.05 6.31
C LEU A 104 -13.73 -8.37 5.66
N GLY A 105 -14.26 -8.70 4.48
CA GLY A 105 -13.83 -9.88 3.74
C GLY A 105 -12.35 -9.84 3.38
N ASP A 106 -11.84 -8.68 2.94
CA ASP A 106 -10.42 -8.46 2.64
C ASP A 106 -9.54 -8.65 3.87
N PHE A 107 -9.99 -8.13 5.01
CA PHE A 107 -9.34 -8.36 6.30
C PHE A 107 -9.28 -9.85 6.63
N TYR A 108 -10.40 -10.57 6.53
CA TYR A 108 -10.47 -12.01 6.80
C TYR A 108 -9.59 -12.83 5.86
N ILE A 109 -9.51 -12.50 4.57
CA ILE A 109 -8.55 -13.11 3.64
C ILE A 109 -7.11 -12.92 4.12
N ILE A 110 -6.75 -11.69 4.54
CA ILE A 110 -5.38 -11.37 4.96
C ILE A 110 -4.96 -12.15 6.21
N ILE A 111 -5.89 -12.37 7.14
CA ILE A 111 -5.63 -13.16 8.35
C ILE A 111 -5.95 -14.65 8.20
N SER A 112 -6.38 -15.08 7.00
CA SER A 112 -6.76 -16.47 6.69
C SER A 112 -7.90 -17.00 7.56
N ASP A 113 -8.91 -16.16 7.79
CA ASP A 113 -10.13 -16.47 8.53
C ASP A 113 -11.23 -16.95 7.56
N GLU A 114 -11.91 -18.05 7.92
CA GLU A 114 -12.93 -18.70 7.09
C GLU A 114 -14.16 -17.82 6.83
N ARG A 115 -14.43 -16.85 7.73
CA ARG A 115 -15.52 -15.87 7.59
C ARG A 115 -15.41 -15.02 6.32
N ALA A 116 -14.23 -14.95 5.69
CA ALA A 116 -14.03 -14.28 4.42
C ALA A 116 -15.03 -14.73 3.35
N ARG A 117 -15.26 -16.05 3.25
CA ARG A 117 -16.14 -16.62 2.21
C ARG A 117 -17.56 -16.14 2.37
N GLU A 118 -18.13 -16.34 3.56
CA GLU A 118 -19.52 -15.94 3.83
C GLU A 118 -19.70 -14.44 3.68
N THR A 119 -18.73 -13.65 4.14
CA THR A 119 -18.77 -12.19 4.04
C THR A 119 -18.81 -11.71 2.59
N TYR A 120 -17.94 -12.24 1.72
CA TYR A 120 -17.94 -11.88 0.30
C TYR A 120 -19.18 -12.36 -0.44
N LEU A 121 -19.64 -13.59 -0.20
CA LEU A 121 -20.83 -14.11 -0.87
C LEU A 121 -22.08 -13.33 -0.46
N SER A 122 -22.18 -12.92 0.80
CA SER A 122 -23.25 -12.05 1.28
C SER A 122 -23.19 -10.66 0.62
N ALA A 123 -21.98 -10.09 0.50
CA ALA A 123 -21.76 -8.81 -0.17
C ALA A 123 -22.11 -8.85 -1.67
N TRP A 124 -21.79 -9.97 -2.34
CA TRP A 124 -22.14 -10.18 -3.73
C TRP A 124 -23.65 -10.39 -3.93
N ALA A 125 -24.30 -11.16 -3.04
CA ALA A 125 -25.71 -11.52 -3.16
C ALA A 125 -26.64 -10.30 -3.11
N ILE A 126 -26.37 -9.33 -2.24
CA ILE A 126 -27.18 -8.10 -2.13
C ILE A 126 -27.06 -7.19 -3.35
N LEU A 127 -26.07 -7.41 -4.21
CA LEU A 127 -25.85 -6.65 -5.43
C LEU A 127 -26.49 -7.30 -6.68
N GLN A 128 -27.29 -8.36 -6.52
CA GLN A 128 -27.86 -9.08 -7.67
C GLN A 128 -29.23 -8.53 -8.13
N GLU A 129 -29.75 -7.49 -7.49
CA GLU A 129 -31.12 -7.00 -7.72
C GLU A 129 -31.32 -6.26 -9.05
N THR A 130 -30.36 -5.42 -9.45
CA THR A 130 -30.48 -4.56 -10.64
C THR A 130 -29.25 -4.66 -11.55
N PRO A 131 -29.35 -4.33 -12.85
CA PRO A 131 -28.20 -4.29 -13.74
C PRO A 131 -27.06 -3.39 -13.23
N GLU A 132 -27.38 -2.25 -12.61
CA GLU A 132 -26.42 -1.30 -12.07
C GLU A 132 -25.66 -1.89 -10.88
N THR A 133 -26.37 -2.55 -9.96
CA THR A 133 -25.77 -3.19 -8.79
C THR A 133 -24.95 -4.43 -9.18
N GLN A 134 -25.38 -5.18 -10.20
CA GLN A 134 -24.61 -6.28 -10.78
C GLN A 134 -23.32 -5.80 -11.45
N GLN A 135 -23.34 -4.63 -12.11
CA GLN A 135 -22.14 -4.00 -12.64
C GLN A 135 -21.18 -3.58 -11.51
N PHE A 136 -21.72 -3.07 -10.40
CA PHE A 136 -20.91 -2.78 -9.22
C PHE A 136 -20.29 -4.05 -8.61
N ALA A 137 -21.04 -5.14 -8.50
CA ALA A 137 -20.50 -6.44 -8.09
C ALA A 137 -19.37 -6.91 -9.01
N SER A 138 -19.53 -6.75 -10.32
CA SER A 138 -18.52 -7.08 -11.31
C SER A 138 -17.24 -6.24 -11.12
N SER A 139 -17.37 -4.97 -10.72
CA SER A 139 -16.20 -4.12 -10.41
C SER A 139 -15.45 -4.56 -9.14
N LEU A 140 -16.15 -5.16 -8.18
CA LEU A 140 -15.58 -5.60 -6.90
C LEU A 140 -14.98 -7.01 -6.95
N PHE A 141 -15.61 -7.90 -7.71
CA PHE A 141 -15.37 -9.36 -7.69
C PHE A 141 -15.14 -9.98 -9.06
N GLY A 142 -15.16 -9.21 -10.15
CA GLY A 142 -14.96 -9.74 -11.51
C GLY A 142 -13.54 -10.20 -11.80
N SER A 143 -12.55 -9.70 -11.05
CA SER A 143 -11.15 -10.10 -11.18
C SER A 143 -10.47 -10.12 -9.80
N PRO A 144 -9.45 -10.96 -9.60
CA PRO A 144 -8.75 -11.01 -8.33
C PRO A 144 -8.01 -9.70 -8.04
N VAL A 145 -8.08 -9.23 -6.79
CA VAL A 145 -7.42 -7.99 -6.34
C VAL A 145 -6.37 -8.32 -5.30
N ARG A 146 -5.12 -7.91 -5.53
CA ARG A 146 -4.05 -8.14 -4.55
C ARG A 146 -4.24 -7.24 -3.32
N LEU A 147 -4.41 -7.87 -2.16
CA LEU A 147 -4.65 -7.19 -0.87
C LEU A 147 -3.35 -7.02 -0.07
N TYR A 148 -2.49 -8.03 -0.08
CA TYR A 148 -1.25 -8.04 0.69
C TYR A 148 -0.17 -8.89 0.01
N PRO A 149 1.13 -8.62 0.22
CA PRO A 149 1.64 -7.27 0.49
C PRO A 149 1.34 -6.36 -0.70
N ARG A 150 1.42 -5.04 -0.48
CA ARG A 150 1.33 -4.07 -1.58
C ARG A 150 2.42 -4.35 -2.61
N ASN A 151 2.10 -4.21 -3.89
CA ASN A 151 3.08 -4.42 -4.94
C ASN A 151 4.04 -3.23 -5.00
N PRO A 152 5.35 -3.40 -4.73
CA PRO A 152 6.30 -2.33 -4.89
C PRO A 152 6.58 -2.11 -6.40
N PRO A 153 6.80 -0.86 -6.85
CA PRO A 153 7.17 -0.59 -8.24
C PRO A 153 8.49 -1.28 -8.60
N PHE A 154 9.43 -1.34 -7.66
CA PHE A 154 10.72 -1.98 -7.82
C PHE A 154 11.05 -2.90 -6.65
N LEU A 155 11.66 -4.04 -6.95
CA LEU A 155 12.46 -4.80 -6.00
C LEU A 155 13.94 -4.43 -6.17
N TYR A 156 14.76 -4.63 -5.15
CA TYR A 156 16.14 -4.14 -5.19
C TYR A 156 17.16 -5.28 -5.31
N LEU A 157 18.17 -5.04 -6.15
CA LEU A 157 19.37 -5.86 -6.29
C LEU A 157 20.57 -5.11 -5.69
N GLU A 158 21.56 -5.86 -5.24
CA GLU A 158 22.80 -5.30 -4.67
C GLU A 158 23.73 -4.71 -5.73
N ARG A 159 23.70 -5.25 -6.95
CA ARG A 159 24.49 -4.81 -8.09
C ARG A 159 23.78 -5.15 -9.40
N THR A 160 24.20 -4.50 -10.49
CA THR A 160 23.75 -4.84 -11.85
C THR A 160 24.14 -6.28 -12.20
N PRO A 161 23.24 -7.07 -12.81
CA PRO A 161 23.58 -8.44 -13.24
C PRO A 161 24.64 -8.44 -14.35
N ASP A 162 25.48 -9.47 -14.35
CA ASP A 162 26.48 -9.65 -15.40
C ASP A 162 25.78 -9.89 -16.75
N GLY A 163 26.28 -9.27 -17.82
CA GLY A 163 25.74 -9.43 -19.18
C GLY A 163 24.49 -8.59 -19.50
N VAL A 164 24.06 -7.72 -18.59
CA VAL A 164 23.01 -6.71 -18.85
C VAL A 164 23.66 -5.36 -19.10
N THR A 165 23.23 -4.65 -20.15
CA THR A 165 23.76 -3.31 -20.45
C THR A 165 23.31 -2.33 -19.37
N THR A 166 24.20 -1.41 -18.99
CA THR A 166 23.84 -0.37 -18.03
C THR A 166 22.72 0.50 -18.62
N GLY A 167 21.59 0.57 -17.92
CA GLY A 167 20.40 1.30 -18.37
C GLY A 167 19.27 0.39 -18.88
N ASP A 168 19.53 -0.89 -19.15
CA ASP A 168 18.47 -1.84 -19.47
C ASP A 168 17.53 -2.05 -18.28
N GLU A 169 16.23 -2.19 -18.56
CA GLU A 169 15.24 -2.49 -17.54
C GLU A 169 15.47 -3.90 -16.97
N LEU A 170 15.60 -4.01 -15.65
CA LEU A 170 15.71 -5.28 -14.95
C LEU A 170 14.33 -5.79 -14.56
N PHE A 171 13.99 -7.02 -14.92
CA PHE A 171 12.66 -7.57 -14.71
C PHE A 171 12.60 -9.08 -14.48
N VAL A 172 11.45 -9.51 -13.94
CA VAL A 172 10.99 -10.90 -13.98
C VAL A 172 9.52 -10.90 -14.43
N ASN A 173 9.22 -11.71 -15.44
CA ASN A 173 7.87 -12.05 -15.86
C ASN A 173 7.51 -13.43 -15.29
N LEU A 174 6.46 -13.51 -14.47
CA LEU A 174 5.95 -14.77 -13.92
C LEU A 174 4.49 -14.98 -14.31
N GLN A 175 4.10 -16.25 -14.38
CA GLN A 175 2.70 -16.68 -14.36
C GLN A 175 2.36 -17.30 -12.99
N TYR A 176 1.12 -17.16 -12.53
CA TYR A 176 0.62 -17.79 -11.32
C TYR A 176 -0.91 -17.88 -11.32
N ASP A 177 -1.44 -18.67 -10.39
CA ASP A 177 -2.88 -18.81 -10.18
C ASP A 177 -3.28 -18.23 -8.82
N VAL A 178 -4.53 -17.81 -8.67
CA VAL A 178 -5.16 -17.43 -7.40
C VAL A 178 -6.30 -18.40 -7.11
N SER A 179 -6.25 -19.08 -5.96
CA SER A 179 -7.29 -20.00 -5.53
C SER A 179 -8.50 -19.29 -4.88
N PRO A 180 -9.64 -19.98 -4.67
CA PRO A 180 -10.85 -19.41 -4.07
C PRO A 180 -10.67 -18.87 -2.64
N ASP A 181 -9.62 -19.29 -1.95
CA ASP A 181 -9.20 -18.83 -0.62
C ASP A 181 -8.23 -17.64 -0.69
N GLY A 182 -8.01 -17.06 -1.89
CA GLY A 182 -7.15 -15.91 -2.10
C GLY A 182 -5.64 -16.19 -2.09
N HIS A 183 -5.23 -17.46 -2.09
CA HIS A 183 -3.81 -17.84 -2.08
C HIS A 183 -3.23 -17.98 -3.49
N VAL A 184 -1.93 -17.67 -3.62
CA VAL A 184 -1.21 -17.86 -4.87
C VAL A 184 -0.70 -19.29 -5.02
N ARG A 185 -0.90 -19.90 -6.20
CA ARG A 185 -0.43 -21.24 -6.57
C ARG A 185 0.25 -21.24 -7.94
N ASN A 186 0.86 -22.38 -8.32
CA ASN A 186 1.40 -22.64 -9.65
C ASN A 186 2.29 -21.52 -10.23
N ILE A 187 3.27 -21.04 -9.44
CA ILE A 187 4.14 -19.93 -9.86
C ILE A 187 5.21 -20.43 -10.84
N GLU A 188 5.13 -19.96 -12.08
CA GLU A 188 6.01 -20.32 -13.18
C GLU A 188 6.77 -19.10 -13.71
N ILE A 189 8.00 -19.31 -14.19
CA ILE A 189 8.80 -18.22 -14.80
C ILE A 189 8.54 -18.24 -16.30
N ILE A 190 8.14 -17.09 -16.84
CA ILE A 190 8.02 -16.87 -18.28
C ILE A 190 9.37 -16.38 -18.82
N ASP A 191 9.88 -15.28 -18.26
CA ASP A 191 11.10 -14.61 -18.72
C ASP A 191 11.74 -13.79 -17.60
N LYS A 192 13.05 -13.53 -17.68
CA LYS A 192 13.81 -12.70 -16.74
C LYS A 192 15.17 -12.29 -17.30
N ASN A 193 15.70 -11.17 -16.80
CA ASN A 193 17.10 -10.78 -16.96
C ASN A 193 17.80 -10.47 -15.62
N VAL A 194 17.25 -10.99 -14.51
CA VAL A 194 17.83 -10.84 -13.16
C VAL A 194 18.35 -12.18 -12.60
N PRO A 195 19.28 -12.15 -11.63
CA PRO A 195 19.80 -13.35 -10.98
C PRO A 195 18.71 -14.16 -10.28
N ASN A 196 18.96 -15.46 -10.09
CA ASN A 196 18.04 -16.38 -9.39
C ASN A 196 17.63 -15.90 -7.98
N LYS A 197 18.47 -15.09 -7.31
CA LYS A 197 18.14 -14.47 -6.02
C LYS A 197 16.92 -13.54 -6.12
N GLY A 198 16.85 -12.71 -7.17
CA GLY A 198 15.70 -11.80 -7.41
C GLY A 198 14.42 -12.58 -7.71
N VAL A 199 14.52 -13.64 -8.53
CA VAL A 199 13.39 -14.53 -8.82
C VAL A 199 12.88 -15.24 -7.56
N ARG A 200 13.80 -15.73 -6.72
CA ARG A 200 13.45 -16.35 -5.43
C ARG A 200 12.72 -15.38 -4.51
N LEU A 201 13.18 -14.14 -4.44
CA LEU A 201 12.52 -13.08 -3.66
C LEU A 201 11.10 -12.85 -4.17
N LEU A 202 10.91 -12.68 -5.48
CA LEU A 202 9.58 -12.47 -6.05
C LEU A 202 8.64 -13.67 -5.80
N ARG A 203 9.13 -14.90 -5.96
CA ARG A 203 8.34 -16.10 -5.63
C ARG A 203 7.94 -16.14 -4.15
N GLN A 204 8.82 -15.74 -3.24
CA GLN A 204 8.50 -15.67 -1.82
C GLN A 204 7.42 -14.62 -1.55
N ILE A 205 7.52 -13.45 -2.17
CA ILE A 205 6.52 -12.38 -2.09
C ILE A 205 5.16 -12.86 -2.62
N LEU A 206 5.13 -13.52 -3.78
CA LEU A 206 3.90 -14.05 -4.37
C LEU A 206 3.25 -15.13 -3.47
N ARG A 207 4.04 -16.07 -2.93
CA ARG A 207 3.52 -17.09 -1.98
C ARG A 207 2.93 -16.48 -0.71
N ALA A 208 3.54 -15.39 -0.23
CA ALA A 208 3.03 -14.65 0.92
C ALA A 208 1.86 -13.72 0.57
N SER A 209 1.53 -13.57 -0.71
CA SER A 209 0.49 -12.66 -1.16
C SER A 209 -0.90 -13.21 -0.87
N ARG A 210 -1.85 -12.30 -0.70
CA ARG A 210 -3.27 -12.56 -0.48
C ARG A 210 -4.08 -11.73 -1.45
N TYR A 211 -5.08 -12.36 -2.06
CA TYR A 211 -5.94 -11.76 -3.05
C TYR A 211 -7.39 -11.89 -2.63
N ARG A 212 -8.19 -10.84 -2.87
CA ARG A 212 -9.63 -11.02 -3.01
C ARG A 212 -9.83 -11.90 -4.25
N PRO A 213 -10.43 -13.09 -4.13
CA PRO A 213 -10.69 -13.97 -5.27
C PRO A 213 -11.83 -13.40 -6.13
N ARG A 214 -11.98 -13.91 -7.36
CA ARG A 214 -13.15 -13.59 -8.19
C ARG A 214 -14.37 -14.37 -7.71
N ILE A 215 -15.56 -13.81 -7.92
CA ILE A 215 -16.84 -14.49 -7.75
C ILE A 215 -17.45 -14.75 -9.10
N ASP A 216 -17.92 -15.98 -9.31
CA ASP A 216 -18.60 -16.42 -10.52
C ASP A 216 -19.84 -17.21 -10.12
N ASN A 217 -21.01 -16.78 -10.57
CA ASN A 217 -22.31 -17.38 -10.22
C ASN A 217 -22.51 -17.66 -8.72
N GLY A 218 -22.11 -16.72 -7.85
CA GLY A 218 -22.28 -16.86 -6.41
C GLY A 218 -21.27 -17.78 -5.73
N GLU A 219 -20.20 -18.18 -6.42
CA GLU A 219 -19.12 -18.97 -5.86
C GLU A 219 -17.77 -18.26 -5.99
N LEU A 220 -16.93 -18.36 -4.95
CA LEU A 220 -15.52 -17.99 -5.07
C LEU A 220 -14.81 -19.04 -5.94
N VAL A 221 -14.11 -18.60 -6.97
CA VAL A 221 -13.51 -19.49 -7.96
C VAL A 221 -12.05 -19.14 -8.22
N SER A 222 -11.30 -20.13 -8.72
CA SER A 222 -9.92 -19.93 -9.12
C SER A 222 -9.81 -18.96 -10.31
N THR A 223 -8.71 -18.21 -10.34
CA THR A 223 -8.26 -17.46 -11.51
C THR A 223 -6.90 -17.97 -11.91
N GLU A 224 -6.80 -18.52 -13.12
CA GLU A 224 -5.59 -19.18 -13.61
C GLU A 224 -4.80 -18.27 -14.55
N ALA A 225 -3.53 -18.58 -14.72
CA ALA A 225 -2.63 -17.95 -15.70
C ALA A 225 -2.52 -16.41 -15.58
N LEU A 226 -2.61 -15.87 -14.36
CA LEU A 226 -2.32 -14.46 -14.10
C LEU A 226 -0.84 -14.18 -14.36
N GLN A 227 -0.55 -13.05 -14.97
CA GLN A 227 0.82 -12.65 -15.28
C GLN A 227 1.23 -11.40 -14.49
N ILE A 228 2.50 -11.34 -14.11
CA ILE A 228 3.10 -10.15 -13.49
C ILE A 228 4.47 -9.89 -14.08
N ARG A 229 4.71 -8.63 -14.46
CA ARG A 229 6.04 -8.06 -14.72
C ARG A 229 6.47 -7.29 -13.48
N GLN A 230 7.49 -7.78 -12.79
CA GLN A 230 8.09 -7.08 -11.67
C GLN A 230 9.41 -6.47 -12.08
N LEU A 231 9.54 -5.15 -11.88
CA LEU A 231 10.79 -4.44 -12.12
C LEU A 231 11.75 -4.55 -10.94
N PHE A 232 13.03 -4.46 -11.26
CA PHE A 232 14.14 -4.42 -10.31
C PHE A 232 14.98 -3.16 -10.51
N ALA A 233 15.52 -2.64 -9.42
CA ALA A 233 16.47 -1.54 -9.40
C ALA A 233 17.73 -1.94 -8.63
N VAL A 234 18.87 -1.33 -8.95
CA VAL A 234 20.14 -1.58 -8.25
C VAL A 234 20.33 -0.56 -7.14
N LEU A 235 20.70 -1.01 -5.95
CA LEU A 235 21.08 -0.11 -4.86
C LEU A 235 22.42 0.54 -5.19
N TYR A 236 22.40 1.80 -5.65
CA TYR A 236 23.61 2.60 -5.75
C TYR A 236 24.10 2.95 -4.35
N LYS A 237 25.10 2.23 -3.84
CA LYS A 237 25.97 2.78 -2.82
C LYS A 237 26.85 3.80 -3.52
N LYS A 238 26.66 5.10 -3.26
CA LYS A 238 27.77 6.04 -3.48
C LYS A 238 28.96 5.45 -2.70
N PRO A 239 30.13 5.18 -3.31
CA PRO A 239 31.32 4.96 -2.51
C PRO A 239 31.45 6.20 -1.63
N PHE A 240 31.53 6.00 -0.31
CA PHE A 240 32.11 7.04 0.53
C PHE A 240 33.48 7.34 -0.08
N PRO A 241 33.85 8.61 -0.30
CA PRO A 241 35.21 8.92 -0.70
C PRO A 241 36.12 8.22 0.30
N ASP A 242 36.98 7.35 -0.24
CA ASP A 242 38.00 6.62 0.48
C ASP A 242 38.64 7.57 1.51
N ASP A 243 38.72 7.17 2.78
CA ASP A 243 39.64 7.78 3.76
C ASP A 243 41.07 7.44 3.31
N LYS A 244 41.47 7.92 2.12
CA LYS A 244 42.85 8.16 1.80
C LYS A 244 43.22 9.43 2.54
N GLN A 245 43.73 9.21 3.74
CA GLN A 245 44.49 10.16 4.51
C GLN A 245 45.44 10.90 3.55
N PRO A 246 45.28 12.22 3.33
CA PRO A 246 46.24 12.96 2.54
C PRO A 246 47.48 13.17 3.40
N ASP A 247 48.54 12.42 3.07
CA ASP A 247 49.90 12.77 3.47
C ASP A 247 50.35 13.95 2.61
N ASP A 248 50.49 15.10 3.28
CA ASP A 248 51.30 16.27 2.98
C ASP A 248 51.44 16.82 1.53
N ARG A 249 50.98 18.08 1.43
CA ARG A 249 51.55 19.24 0.70
C ARG A 249 51.34 19.34 -0.81
N GLN A 250 50.49 20.29 -1.20
CA GLN A 250 50.94 21.61 -1.68
C GLN A 250 49.80 22.63 -1.64
N GLU A 251 50.08 23.78 -1.02
CA GLU A 251 49.30 25.01 -1.13
C GLU A 251 49.34 25.50 -2.58
N GLU A 252 48.19 25.83 -3.17
CA GLU A 252 48.09 26.90 -4.15
C GLU A 252 46.71 27.56 -4.02
N GLU A 253 46.75 28.87 -3.73
CA GLU A 253 45.62 29.78 -3.57
C GLU A 253 44.82 29.92 -4.88
N ALA A 254 43.49 30.00 -4.78
CA ALA A 254 42.69 30.75 -5.74
C ALA A 254 41.43 31.31 -5.06
N ASP A 255 41.49 32.62 -4.90
CA ASP A 255 40.50 33.58 -4.45
C ASP A 255 39.25 33.60 -5.37
N THR A 256 38.04 33.60 -4.81
CA THR A 256 36.91 34.52 -5.16
C THR A 256 35.60 34.16 -4.40
N PRO A 257 34.90 35.14 -3.80
CA PRO A 257 33.61 34.92 -3.15
C PRO A 257 32.45 34.82 -4.15
N ILE A 258 31.49 33.94 -3.86
CA ILE A 258 30.22 33.80 -4.56
C ILE A 258 29.27 34.89 -4.06
N GLU A 259 29.22 36.02 -4.76
CA GLU A 259 28.02 36.86 -4.83
C GLU A 259 27.48 36.81 -6.25
N GLU A 260 26.16 36.93 -6.36
CA GLU A 260 25.44 37.18 -7.62
C GLU A 260 24.99 35.96 -8.44
N LEU A 261 23.97 35.24 -7.94
CA LEU A 261 23.00 34.51 -8.76
C LEU A 261 21.63 34.50 -8.07
N LEU A 262 21.08 35.69 -7.84
CA LEU A 262 19.67 35.90 -7.43
C LEU A 262 19.11 37.14 -8.14
N LEU A 263 18.87 36.97 -9.44
CA LEU A 263 17.98 37.74 -10.30
C LEU A 263 17.28 36.63 -11.13
N LEU A 264 15.96 36.47 -11.14
CA LEU A 264 14.91 37.41 -11.53
C LEU A 264 13.59 36.92 -10.88
N GLU A 265 12.88 37.78 -10.17
CA GLU A 265 11.65 38.47 -10.62
C GLU A 265 10.37 37.74 -10.21
N GLU A 266 9.56 38.41 -9.38
CA GLU A 266 8.17 38.70 -9.74
C GLU A 266 7.65 39.84 -8.86
N LYS A 267 7.25 40.94 -9.50
CA LYS A 267 6.40 41.99 -8.89
C LYS A 267 4.96 41.47 -8.85
N PRO A 268 4.14 42.04 -7.95
CA PRO A 268 2.99 42.76 -8.47
C PRO A 268 2.87 44.17 -7.90
N ALA A 269 2.14 44.99 -8.67
CA ALA A 269 1.85 46.38 -8.43
C ALA A 269 0.64 46.54 -7.49
N GLU A 270 0.75 47.45 -6.53
CA GLU A 270 -0.38 48.18 -5.99
C GLU A 270 0.01 49.67 -5.94
N ALA A 271 -0.77 50.48 -6.64
CA ALA A 271 -0.78 51.92 -6.53
C ALA A 271 -2.21 52.31 -6.19
N GLU A 272 -2.42 52.94 -5.04
CA GLU A 272 -3.50 53.90 -4.85
C GLU A 272 -3.01 55.02 -3.92
N ASN A 273 -3.16 56.24 -4.42
CA ASN A 273 -2.67 57.51 -3.86
C ASN A 273 -3.53 57.98 -2.69
N GLU A 274 -2.88 58.66 -1.74
CA GLU A 274 -3.51 59.76 -1.00
C GLU A 274 -3.43 61.05 -1.85
N ALA A 275 -4.60 61.57 -2.24
CA ALA A 275 -4.96 63.00 -2.33
C ALA A 275 -6.37 63.16 -2.89
#